data_AF-A0A0X8HSF2-F1
#
_entry.id   AF-A0A0X8HSF2-F1
#
_cell.length_a   1.000
_cell.length_b   1.000
_cell.length_c   1.000
_cell.angle_alpha   90.00
_cell.angle_beta   90.00
_cell.angle_gamma   90.00
#
_symmetry.space_group_name_H-M   'P 1'
#
loop_
_entity.id
_entity.type
_entity.pdbx_description
1 polymer ?
#
loop_
_entity_poly.entity_id
_entity_poly.type
_entity_poly.pdbx_seq_one_letter_code
_entity_poly.pdbx_strand_id
1 'polypeptide(L)'
;MQASRRGFYTSTNLQKAACSVVKPVHHLVKIDKSKLSPRFPELNFKTNDIRSPSFRPTATHQDRVREHYYNTVQSDLLLMNYSHRAETVIGLKNRPWDGSSPYHLNRPPKKPQWSKTELPDIKPITWRNIPDIESVVLNCYIPKSNENQLLPIAIALQLQQITGCKPEYLYSKMDIPSWKVRKGMRMGAKVELKGRPMSQFMSTLTEIVLPRIRAYKGIPSSSGNRLGVISFGLTPQDVAFFPELDLNQEAWPMTFGMHININTTARTDPQAKTLLSGFGFPICKK
;
A
#
# COMPACT_ATOMS: atom_id res chain seq x y z
N MET A 1 -41.91 29.34 61.61
CA MET A 1 -40.87 28.36 61.20
C MET A 1 -41.16 27.91 59.77
N GLN A 2 -40.55 28.55 58.77
CA GLN A 2 -40.53 28.04 57.40
C GLN A 2 -39.07 28.00 56.97
N ALA A 3 -38.50 26.81 57.02
CA ALA A 3 -37.12 26.55 56.67
C ALA A 3 -36.92 26.79 55.16
N SER A 4 -36.10 27.77 54.82
CA SER A 4 -35.52 27.93 53.49
C SER A 4 -34.67 26.69 53.18
N ARG A 5 -35.22 25.74 52.40
CA ARG A 5 -34.43 24.65 51.82
C ARG A 5 -33.53 25.25 50.74
N ARG A 6 -32.31 25.63 51.11
CA ARG A 6 -31.20 25.85 50.16
C ARG A 6 -30.96 24.54 49.42
N GLY A 7 -31.26 24.51 48.13
CA GLY A 7 -30.97 23.37 47.26
C GLY A 7 -29.45 23.21 47.13
N PHE A 8 -28.90 22.27 47.89
CA PHE A 8 -27.47 21.94 47.95
C PHE A 8 -27.09 20.92 46.87
N TYR A 9 -27.33 21.17 45.57
CA TYR A 9 -26.76 20.30 44.52
C TYR A 9 -26.42 21.08 43.25
N THR A 10 -25.17 21.54 43.17
CA THR A 10 -24.45 21.79 41.92
C THR A 10 -23.79 20.47 41.48
N SER A 11 -24.58 19.49 41.03
CA SER A 11 -24.03 18.39 40.24
C SER A 11 -24.09 18.79 38.77
N THR A 12 -22.92 19.19 38.27
CA THR A 12 -22.52 19.23 36.87
C THR A 12 -23.26 18.20 36.01
N ASN A 13 -23.84 18.64 34.89
CA ASN A 13 -24.40 17.82 33.81
C ASN A 13 -23.78 16.41 33.74
N LEU A 14 -24.45 15.43 34.33
CA LEU A 14 -24.17 14.01 34.12
C LEU A 14 -24.22 13.76 32.61
N GLN A 15 -23.08 13.38 32.05
CA GLN A 15 -22.94 12.98 30.66
C GLN A 15 -24.04 11.96 30.32
N LYS A 16 -24.81 12.27 29.28
CA LYS A 16 -25.94 11.49 28.75
C LYS A 16 -25.58 10.02 28.55
N ALA A 17 -26.61 9.17 28.47
CA ALA A 17 -26.51 7.74 28.19
C ALA A 17 -25.55 7.43 27.02
N ALA A 18 -24.65 6.47 27.21
CA ALA A 18 -23.72 5.96 26.19
C ALA A 18 -24.41 5.14 25.07
N CYS A 19 -25.70 5.42 24.82
CA CYS A 19 -26.51 4.75 23.82
C CYS A 19 -26.36 5.49 22.47
N SER A 20 -25.65 4.86 21.52
CA SER A 20 -25.56 5.38 20.15
C SER A 20 -26.74 4.88 19.33
N VAL A 21 -27.72 5.75 19.07
CA VAL A 21 -28.89 5.45 18.22
C VAL A 21 -29.00 6.51 17.14
N VAL A 22 -28.77 6.11 15.89
CA VAL A 22 -28.97 6.98 14.72
C VAL A 22 -30.46 6.98 14.39
N LYS A 23 -31.09 8.16 14.39
CA LYS A 23 -32.50 8.29 14.02
C LYS A 23 -32.69 7.98 12.52
N PRO A 24 -33.76 7.27 12.14
CA PRO A 24 -34.10 7.08 10.74
C PRO A 24 -34.44 8.41 10.08
N VAL A 25 -34.28 8.47 8.76
CA VAL A 25 -34.60 9.64 7.92
C VAL A 25 -35.79 9.33 7.02
N HIS A 26 -36.56 10.35 6.66
CA HIS A 26 -37.77 10.22 5.83
C HIS A 26 -37.53 10.63 4.36
N HIS A 27 -36.26 10.68 3.92
CA HIS A 27 -35.89 11.08 2.56
C HIS A 27 -34.71 10.23 2.06
N LEU A 28 -34.57 10.15 0.73
CA LEU A 28 -33.47 9.46 0.06
C LEU A 28 -32.28 10.38 -0.25
N VAL A 29 -32.44 11.70 -0.06
CA VAL A 29 -31.39 12.69 -0.32
C VAL A 29 -30.19 12.42 0.57
N LYS A 30 -29.00 12.26 -0.03
CA LYS A 30 -27.74 12.11 0.68
C LYS A 30 -27.25 13.48 1.15
N ILE A 31 -27.24 13.69 2.47
CA ILE A 31 -26.78 14.94 3.08
C ILE A 31 -25.27 14.85 3.35
N ASP A 32 -24.46 15.54 2.54
CA ASP A 32 -23.03 15.71 2.78
C ASP A 32 -22.80 16.86 3.78
N LYS A 33 -22.67 16.53 5.07
CA LYS A 33 -22.50 17.52 6.16
C LYS A 33 -21.28 18.44 5.99
N SER A 34 -20.24 18.02 5.28
CA SER A 34 -19.06 18.84 5.01
C SER A 34 -19.40 20.09 4.20
N LYS A 35 -20.26 19.97 3.19
CA LYS A 35 -20.64 21.08 2.29
C LYS A 35 -21.59 22.10 2.94
N LEU A 36 -22.34 21.68 3.97
CA LEU A 36 -23.23 22.57 4.72
C LEU A 36 -22.46 23.44 5.72
N SER A 37 -21.28 22.99 6.16
CA SER A 37 -20.48 23.69 7.16
C SER A 37 -19.65 24.80 6.51
N PRO A 38 -19.75 26.06 6.97
CA PRO A 38 -18.90 27.14 6.47
C PRO A 38 -17.49 27.16 7.07
N ARG A 39 -17.17 26.24 8.01
CA ARG A 39 -15.91 26.30 8.81
C ARG A 39 -14.64 26.11 7.99
N PHE A 40 -14.68 25.29 6.95
CA PHE A 40 -13.50 24.91 6.16
C PHE A 40 -13.77 25.13 4.67
N PRO A 41 -13.82 26.39 4.20
CA PRO A 41 -14.16 26.69 2.82
C PRO A 41 -13.17 26.09 1.82
N GLU A 42 -11.88 26.03 2.17
CA GLU A 42 -10.81 25.50 1.31
C GLU A 42 -10.89 23.97 1.11
N LEU A 43 -11.39 23.24 2.12
CA LEU A 43 -11.52 21.77 2.05
C LEU A 43 -12.71 21.32 1.20
N ASN A 44 -13.61 22.24 0.85
CA ASN A 44 -14.71 21.96 -0.06
C ASN A 44 -14.23 21.75 -1.50
N PHE A 45 -13.08 22.33 -1.86
CA PHE A 45 -12.47 22.10 -3.17
C PHE A 45 -11.83 20.71 -3.24
N LYS A 46 -11.96 20.07 -4.40
CA LYS A 46 -11.27 18.79 -4.66
C LYS A 46 -9.76 19.04 -4.68
N THR A 47 -8.96 18.04 -4.31
CA THR A 47 -7.48 18.15 -4.36
C THR A 47 -6.93 18.48 -5.76
N ASN A 48 -7.64 18.09 -6.81
CA ASN A 48 -7.25 18.38 -8.20
C ASN A 48 -7.72 19.78 -8.69
N ASP A 49 -8.51 20.50 -7.89
CA ASP A 49 -8.94 21.86 -8.21
C ASP A 49 -7.79 22.83 -7.89
N ILE A 50 -7.48 23.73 -8.83
CA ILE A 50 -6.41 24.73 -8.68
C ILE A 50 -6.61 25.65 -7.47
N ARG A 51 -7.85 25.83 -7.03
CA ARG A 51 -8.20 26.63 -5.85
C ARG A 51 -7.86 25.94 -4.52
N SER A 52 -7.65 24.62 -4.54
CA SER A 52 -7.32 23.88 -3.33
C SER A 52 -5.87 24.15 -2.92
N PRO A 53 -5.59 24.43 -1.63
CA PRO A 53 -4.21 24.55 -1.14
C PRO A 53 -3.38 23.28 -1.32
N SER A 54 -4.04 22.12 -1.46
CA SER A 54 -3.39 20.82 -1.68
C SER A 54 -3.16 20.50 -3.16
N PHE A 55 -3.45 21.44 -4.07
CA PHE A 55 -3.25 21.24 -5.49
C PHE A 55 -1.79 20.94 -5.82
N ARG A 56 -1.58 19.95 -6.68
CA ARG A 56 -0.26 19.58 -7.22
C ARG A 56 -0.41 19.26 -8.71
N PRO A 57 0.48 19.76 -9.57
CA PRO A 57 0.47 19.39 -10.98
C PRO A 57 0.83 17.91 -11.13
N THR A 58 -0.07 17.11 -11.72
CA THR A 58 0.08 15.65 -11.83
C THR A 58 0.77 15.22 -13.11
N ALA A 59 0.34 15.75 -14.26
CA ALA A 59 0.88 15.41 -15.58
C ALA A 59 1.86 16.49 -16.07
N THR A 60 3.06 16.53 -15.47
CA THR A 60 4.06 17.57 -15.82
C THR A 60 4.83 17.29 -17.11
N HIS A 61 4.96 16.03 -17.50
CA HIS A 61 5.63 15.54 -18.72
C HIS A 61 5.22 14.08 -18.99
N GLN A 62 5.55 13.58 -20.18
CA GLN A 62 5.25 12.22 -20.64
C GLN A 62 5.93 11.14 -19.78
N ASP A 63 5.26 9.99 -19.60
CA ASP A 63 5.76 8.85 -18.84
C ASP A 63 6.15 7.72 -19.79
N ARG A 64 7.46 7.61 -20.05
CA ARG A 64 8.04 6.66 -21.01
C ARG A 64 7.66 5.20 -20.70
N VAL A 65 7.71 4.79 -19.44
CA VAL A 65 7.44 3.39 -19.05
C VAL A 65 5.96 3.07 -19.23
N ARG A 66 5.10 4.05 -18.93
CA ARG A 66 3.65 3.91 -19.10
C ARG A 66 3.24 3.92 -20.58
N GLU A 67 3.88 4.73 -21.41
CA GLU A 67 3.68 4.71 -22.87
C GLU A 67 4.13 3.38 -23.48
N HIS A 68 5.29 2.86 -23.08
CA HIS A 68 5.74 1.52 -23.47
C HIS A 68 4.70 0.45 -23.10
N TYR A 69 4.15 0.52 -21.88
CA TYR A 69 3.10 -0.41 -21.46
C TYR A 69 1.88 -0.38 -22.38
N TYR A 70 1.31 0.80 -22.65
CA TYR A 70 0.11 0.90 -23.47
C TYR A 70 0.34 0.55 -24.95
N ASN A 71 1.51 0.87 -25.48
CA ASN A 71 1.79 0.70 -26.91
C ASN A 71 2.21 -0.73 -27.27
N THR A 72 2.93 -1.44 -26.39
CA THR A 72 3.49 -2.77 -26.70
C THR A 72 3.03 -3.83 -25.72
N VAL A 73 3.30 -3.64 -24.42
CA VAL A 73 3.14 -4.70 -23.41
C VAL A 73 1.68 -5.08 -23.20
N GLN A 74 0.76 -4.12 -23.26
CA GLN A 74 -0.66 -4.35 -22.96
C GLN A 74 -1.30 -5.34 -23.95
N SER A 75 -1.05 -5.19 -25.25
CA SER A 75 -1.57 -6.12 -26.27
C SER A 75 -0.95 -7.50 -26.13
N ASP A 76 0.35 -7.57 -25.85
CA ASP A 76 1.08 -8.83 -25.72
C ASP A 76 0.62 -9.60 -24.47
N LEU A 77 0.42 -8.90 -23.35
CA LEU A 77 -0.13 -9.50 -22.14
C LEU A 77 -1.55 -10.02 -22.34
N LEU A 78 -2.38 -9.31 -23.10
CA LEU A 78 -3.72 -9.79 -23.43
C LEU A 78 -3.64 -11.09 -24.24
N LEU A 79 -2.76 -11.14 -25.24
CA LEU A 79 -2.57 -12.32 -26.08
C LEU A 79 -2.02 -13.51 -25.27
N MET A 80 -0.98 -13.30 -24.46
CA MET A 80 -0.33 -14.33 -23.65
C MET A 80 -1.25 -14.92 -22.58
N ASN A 81 -2.13 -14.11 -21.99
CA ASN A 81 -3.03 -14.55 -20.93
C ASN A 81 -4.40 -15.01 -21.44
N TYR A 82 -4.65 -14.95 -22.75
CA TYR A 82 -5.91 -15.42 -23.32
C TYR A 82 -6.04 -16.94 -23.14
N SER A 83 -7.21 -17.36 -22.67
CA SER A 83 -7.58 -18.76 -22.56
C SER A 83 -9.00 -18.91 -23.09
N HIS A 84 -9.16 -19.76 -24.13
CA HIS A 84 -10.45 -19.89 -24.80
C HIS A 84 -11.52 -20.41 -23.85
N ARG A 85 -12.65 -19.71 -23.75
CA ARG A 85 -13.80 -20.03 -22.88
C ARG A 85 -13.41 -20.22 -21.40
N ALA A 86 -12.39 -19.51 -20.93
CA ALA A 86 -12.03 -19.55 -19.52
C ALA A 86 -13.14 -18.95 -18.64
N GLU A 87 -13.54 -19.69 -17.62
CA GLU A 87 -14.52 -19.25 -16.63
C GLU A 87 -13.83 -18.64 -15.40
N THR A 88 -14.62 -17.97 -14.55
CA THR A 88 -14.10 -17.44 -13.29
C THR A 88 -13.90 -18.56 -12.30
N VAL A 89 -12.67 -18.70 -11.78
CA VAL A 89 -12.36 -19.64 -10.71
C VAL A 89 -12.73 -18.99 -9.38
N ILE A 90 -13.74 -19.54 -8.72
CA ILE A 90 -14.25 -19.02 -7.44
C ILE A 90 -13.22 -19.30 -6.35
N GLY A 91 -12.87 -18.25 -5.60
CA GLY A 91 -11.96 -18.35 -4.46
C GLY A 91 -12.61 -19.02 -3.25
N LEU A 92 -11.81 -19.32 -2.23
CA LEU A 92 -12.32 -19.89 -0.98
C LEU A 92 -13.22 -18.88 -0.24
N LYS A 93 -14.51 -19.20 -0.08
CA LYS A 93 -15.49 -18.37 0.65
C LYS A 93 -15.90 -19.00 1.98
N ASN A 94 -16.54 -18.19 2.83
CA ASN A 94 -17.27 -18.72 3.97
C ASN A 94 -18.41 -19.63 3.48
N ARG A 95 -18.59 -20.77 4.16
CA ARG A 95 -19.52 -21.82 3.74
C ARG A 95 -20.78 -21.81 4.60
N PRO A 96 -21.97 -21.98 4.00
CA PRO A 96 -23.20 -22.07 4.77
C PRO A 96 -23.28 -23.38 5.57
N TRP A 97 -24.21 -23.41 6.52
CA TRP A 97 -24.67 -24.65 7.14
C TRP A 97 -25.74 -25.28 6.25
N ASP A 98 -25.83 -26.59 6.27
CA ASP A 98 -26.72 -27.45 5.49
C ASP A 98 -28.19 -27.45 5.96
N GLY A 99 -28.47 -26.83 7.11
CA GLY A 99 -29.84 -26.72 7.63
C GLY A 99 -30.40 -28.00 8.26
N SER A 100 -29.62 -29.09 8.34
CA SER A 100 -30.05 -30.39 8.93
C SER A 100 -30.42 -30.34 10.41
N SER A 101 -29.97 -29.30 11.14
CA SER A 101 -30.24 -29.11 12.57
C SER A 101 -30.89 -27.75 12.82
N PRO A 102 -31.86 -27.64 13.74
CA PRO A 102 -32.45 -26.36 14.14
C PRO A 102 -31.40 -25.32 14.59
N TYR A 103 -30.26 -25.78 15.11
CA TYR A 103 -29.15 -24.93 15.52
C TYR A 103 -28.43 -24.21 14.36
N HIS A 104 -28.71 -24.58 13.10
CA HIS A 104 -28.08 -23.95 11.93
C HIS A 104 -28.72 -22.62 11.52
N LEU A 105 -29.95 -22.33 11.96
CA LEU A 105 -30.74 -21.18 11.47
C LEU A 105 -30.09 -19.82 11.73
N ASN A 106 -29.56 -19.61 12.94
CA ASN A 106 -28.93 -18.34 13.36
C ASN A 106 -27.41 -18.48 13.55
N ARG A 107 -26.81 -19.55 13.02
CA ARG A 107 -25.37 -19.82 13.20
C ARG A 107 -24.57 -19.07 12.15
N PRO A 108 -23.47 -18.37 12.52
CA PRO A 108 -22.62 -17.73 11.53
C PRO A 108 -22.00 -18.76 10.58
N PRO A 109 -21.71 -18.38 9.33
CA PRO A 109 -21.19 -19.30 8.34
C PRO A 109 -19.83 -19.87 8.77
N LYS A 110 -19.53 -21.09 8.30
CA LYS A 110 -18.25 -21.74 8.51
C LYS A 110 -17.15 -20.95 7.80
N LYS A 111 -15.98 -20.88 8.42
CA LYS A 111 -14.78 -20.34 7.76
C LYS A 111 -14.41 -21.18 6.52
N PRO A 112 -13.60 -20.61 5.59
CA PRO A 112 -13.14 -21.35 4.43
C PRO A 112 -12.32 -22.58 4.82
N GLN A 113 -12.30 -23.61 3.98
CA GLN A 113 -11.81 -24.96 4.33
C GLN A 113 -10.31 -25.02 4.67
N TRP A 114 -9.50 -24.07 4.20
CA TRP A 114 -8.03 -24.07 4.39
C TRP A 114 -7.43 -22.72 4.79
N SER A 115 -8.25 -21.67 4.84
CA SER A 115 -7.81 -20.31 5.14
C SER A 115 -8.69 -19.74 6.25
N LYS A 116 -8.09 -18.89 7.10
CA LYS A 116 -8.86 -18.12 8.08
C LYS A 116 -9.66 -16.99 7.43
N THR A 117 -9.24 -16.56 6.24
CA THR A 117 -9.78 -15.42 5.49
C THR A 117 -10.29 -15.87 4.13
N GLU A 118 -11.33 -15.23 3.62
CA GLU A 118 -11.81 -15.45 2.25
C GLU A 118 -10.76 -15.05 1.23
N LEU A 119 -10.74 -15.77 0.10
CA LEU A 119 -9.88 -15.47 -1.04
C LEU A 119 -10.70 -14.85 -2.18
N PRO A 120 -10.11 -13.92 -2.95
CA PRO A 120 -10.76 -13.33 -4.11
C PRO A 120 -10.92 -14.35 -5.24
N ASP A 121 -11.86 -14.08 -6.14
CA ASP A 121 -12.09 -14.91 -7.34
C ASP A 121 -11.09 -14.54 -8.43
N ILE A 122 -10.62 -15.54 -9.17
CA ILE A 122 -9.69 -15.35 -10.28
C ILE A 122 -10.51 -15.28 -11.56
N LYS A 123 -10.63 -14.07 -12.10
CA LYS A 123 -11.33 -13.81 -13.36
C LYS A 123 -10.39 -14.09 -14.54
N PRO A 124 -10.91 -14.60 -15.67
CA PRO A 124 -10.14 -14.68 -16.90
C PRO A 124 -9.68 -13.27 -17.32
N ILE A 125 -8.51 -13.20 -17.95
CA ILE A 125 -8.00 -11.93 -18.47
C ILE A 125 -8.72 -11.61 -19.77
N THR A 126 -9.30 -10.42 -19.82
CA THR A 126 -9.97 -9.83 -20.96
C THR A 126 -9.41 -8.42 -21.17
N TRP A 127 -9.81 -7.76 -22.25
CA TRP A 127 -9.41 -6.39 -22.55
C TRP A 127 -9.71 -5.38 -21.43
N ARG A 128 -10.64 -5.69 -20.50
CA ARG A 128 -11.02 -4.81 -19.38
C ARG A 128 -10.12 -4.93 -18.16
N ASN A 129 -9.41 -6.04 -17.98
CA ASN A 129 -8.70 -6.38 -16.75
C ASN A 129 -7.28 -6.88 -17.03
N ILE A 130 -6.61 -6.25 -17.99
CA ILE A 130 -5.22 -6.54 -18.29
C ILE A 130 -4.35 -6.13 -17.08
N PRO A 131 -3.39 -6.98 -16.65
CA PRO A 131 -2.47 -6.63 -15.57
C PRO A 131 -1.69 -5.34 -15.85
N ASP A 132 -1.66 -4.44 -14.86
CA ASP A 132 -0.93 -3.17 -14.84
C ASP A 132 -0.31 -3.00 -13.44
N ILE A 133 0.62 -2.06 -13.29
CA ILE A 133 1.26 -1.74 -12.02
C ILE A 133 0.47 -0.64 -11.32
N GLU A 134 0.03 -0.94 -10.11
CA GLU A 134 -0.82 -0.04 -9.33
C GLU A 134 0.01 0.89 -8.44
N SER A 135 1.02 0.35 -7.75
CA SER A 135 1.88 1.10 -6.85
C SER A 135 3.16 0.35 -6.54
N VAL A 136 4.22 1.08 -6.21
CA VAL A 136 5.45 0.53 -5.64
C VAL A 136 5.63 1.07 -4.23
N VAL A 137 5.74 0.18 -3.24
CA VAL A 137 5.98 0.54 -1.85
C VAL A 137 7.40 0.19 -1.47
N LEU A 138 8.18 1.21 -1.11
CA LEU A 138 9.52 1.04 -0.54
C LEU A 138 9.42 1.08 0.97
N ASN A 139 10.04 0.12 1.64
CA ASN A 139 10.05 -0.01 3.08
C ASN A 139 11.49 -0.23 3.58
N CYS A 140 11.97 0.69 4.40
CA CYS A 140 13.27 0.58 5.07
C CYS A 140 13.04 0.48 6.58
N TYR A 141 13.46 -0.63 7.17
CA TYR A 141 13.39 -0.85 8.61
C TYR A 141 14.75 -1.27 9.16
N ILE A 142 15.23 -0.59 10.20
CA ILE A 142 16.53 -0.90 10.80
C ILE A 142 16.38 -1.05 12.31
N PRO A 143 16.76 -2.22 12.88
CA PRO A 143 16.63 -2.45 14.32
C PRO A 143 17.60 -1.57 15.15
N LYS A 144 18.75 -1.18 14.58
CA LYS A 144 19.73 -0.28 15.24
C LYS A 144 19.20 1.13 15.51
N SER A 145 18.09 1.53 14.87
CA SER A 145 17.42 2.82 15.11
C SER A 145 16.94 3.01 16.54
N ASN A 146 16.81 1.93 17.31
CA ASN A 146 16.46 2.00 18.73
C ASN A 146 17.54 2.68 19.58
N GLU A 147 18.82 2.47 19.22
CA GLU A 147 19.96 3.06 19.91
C GLU A 147 20.23 4.49 19.42
N ASN A 148 19.98 4.75 18.13
CA ASN A 148 20.18 6.06 17.51
C ASN A 148 18.94 6.53 16.72
N GLN A 149 18.23 7.50 17.29
CA GLN A 149 17.02 8.10 16.70
C GLN A 149 17.29 8.97 15.46
N LEU A 150 18.56 9.27 15.14
CA LEU A 150 18.95 9.97 13.92
C LEU A 150 18.92 9.06 12.69
N LEU A 151 19.06 7.74 12.87
CA LEU A 151 19.06 6.77 11.76
C LEU A 151 17.73 6.80 10.97
N PRO A 152 16.53 6.79 11.60
CA PRO A 152 15.26 6.98 10.89
C PRO A 152 15.18 8.26 10.05
N ILE A 153 15.84 9.34 10.48
CA ILE A 153 15.86 10.61 9.75
C ILE A 153 16.74 10.47 8.50
N ALA A 154 17.91 9.85 8.64
CA ALA A 154 18.80 9.55 7.52
C ALA A 154 18.15 8.60 6.50
N ILE A 155 17.41 7.58 6.97
CA ILE A 155 16.64 6.67 6.10
C ILE A 155 15.56 7.42 5.33
N ALA A 156 14.83 8.32 6.00
CA ALA A 156 13.81 9.14 5.34
C ALA A 156 14.45 10.04 4.27
N LEU A 157 15.58 10.68 4.57
CA LEU A 157 16.29 11.49 3.59
C LEU A 157 16.77 10.65 2.40
N GLN A 158 17.32 9.45 2.64
CA GLN A 158 17.76 8.53 1.60
C GLN A 158 16.60 8.13 0.66
N LEU A 159 15.46 7.74 1.21
CA LEU A 159 14.26 7.40 0.43
C LEU A 159 13.73 8.61 -0.35
N GLN A 160 13.79 9.80 0.25
CA GLN A 160 13.37 11.03 -0.41
C GLN A 160 14.27 11.38 -1.59
N GLN A 161 15.58 11.19 -1.48
CA GLN A 161 16.51 11.43 -2.60
C GLN A 161 16.27 10.45 -3.74
N ILE A 162 16.11 9.16 -3.43
CA ILE A 162 15.89 8.13 -4.45
C ILE A 162 14.55 8.33 -5.20
N THR A 163 13.51 8.77 -4.49
CA THR A 163 12.15 8.79 -5.06
C THR A 163 11.60 10.16 -5.42
N GLY A 164 12.18 11.24 -4.90
CA GLY A 164 11.62 12.59 -4.97
C GLY A 164 10.29 12.77 -4.21
N CYS A 165 9.80 11.72 -3.53
CA CYS A 165 8.53 11.71 -2.82
C CYS A 165 8.76 11.80 -1.31
N LYS A 166 7.83 12.46 -0.60
CA LYS A 166 7.89 12.59 0.86
C LYS A 166 7.63 11.22 1.53
N PRO A 167 8.58 10.67 2.30
CA PRO A 167 8.38 9.42 3.02
C PRO A 167 7.61 9.62 4.33
N GLU A 168 7.01 8.53 4.81
CA GLU A 168 6.37 8.45 6.12
C GLU A 168 7.24 7.65 7.09
N TYR A 169 7.35 8.11 8.33
CA TYR A 169 8.08 7.39 9.36
C TYR A 169 7.37 6.10 9.76
N LEU A 170 8.17 5.05 9.98
CA LEU A 170 7.70 3.77 10.51
C LEU A 170 7.92 3.70 12.00
N TYR A 171 6.86 3.30 12.69
CA TYR A 171 6.86 3.12 14.14
C TYR A 171 6.82 1.63 14.49
N SER A 172 7.51 1.25 15.56
CA SER A 172 7.43 -0.09 16.12
C SER A 172 6.02 -0.39 16.62
N LYS A 173 5.43 -1.47 16.11
CA LYS A 173 4.07 -1.90 16.47
C LYS A 173 4.03 -2.78 17.72
N MET A 174 5.10 -3.55 17.94
CA MET A 174 5.24 -4.53 19.02
C MET A 174 6.36 -4.11 19.98
N ASP A 175 6.28 -4.60 21.22
CA ASP A 175 7.33 -4.48 22.24
C ASP A 175 7.95 -5.86 22.45
N ILE A 176 9.25 -6.00 22.18
CA ILE A 176 9.99 -7.27 22.24
C ILE A 176 11.33 -7.01 22.94
N PRO A 177 11.47 -7.39 24.23
CA PRO A 177 12.67 -7.15 25.01
C PRO A 177 13.93 -7.79 24.43
N SER A 178 13.84 -8.99 23.83
CA SER A 178 14.98 -9.71 23.25
C SER A 178 15.67 -8.96 22.11
N TRP A 179 14.93 -8.15 21.35
CA TRP A 179 15.47 -7.29 20.30
C TRP A 179 15.67 -5.84 20.75
N LYS A 180 15.46 -5.58 22.04
CA LYS A 180 15.46 -4.25 22.67
C LYS A 180 14.45 -3.27 22.05
N VAL A 181 13.43 -3.73 21.32
CA VAL A 181 12.48 -2.87 20.61
C VAL A 181 11.31 -2.51 21.53
N ARG A 182 11.09 -1.21 21.80
CA ARG A 182 9.90 -0.70 22.50
C ARG A 182 8.85 -0.20 21.52
N LYS A 183 7.57 -0.29 21.88
CA LYS A 183 6.43 0.15 21.03
C LYS A 183 6.39 1.68 20.89
N GLY A 184 6.10 2.17 19.68
CA GLY A 184 5.92 3.60 19.39
C GLY A 184 7.21 4.36 19.06
N MET A 185 8.35 3.68 18.94
CA MET A 185 9.63 4.27 18.54
C MET A 185 9.74 4.35 17.02
N ARG A 186 10.40 5.40 16.52
CA ARG A 186 10.71 5.54 15.09
C ARG A 186 11.85 4.60 14.73
N MET A 187 11.64 3.72 13.76
CA MET A 187 12.62 2.68 13.39
C MET A 187 13.08 2.75 11.94
N GLY A 188 12.37 3.50 11.10
CA GLY A 188 12.68 3.64 9.69
C GLY A 188 11.65 4.51 8.97
N ALA A 189 11.52 4.32 7.66
CA ALA A 189 10.57 5.05 6.83
C ALA A 189 10.08 4.20 5.67
N LYS A 190 8.90 4.54 5.14
CA LYS A 190 8.31 3.97 3.94
C LYS A 190 7.89 5.06 2.98
N VAL A 191 7.80 4.74 1.70
CA VAL A 191 7.20 5.61 0.69
C VAL A 191 6.37 4.78 -0.27
N GLU A 192 5.19 5.27 -0.61
CA GLU A 192 4.30 4.65 -1.60
C GLU A 192 4.33 5.52 -2.86
N LEU A 193 4.80 4.93 -3.95
CA LEU A 193 4.91 5.56 -5.26
C LEU A 193 3.72 5.14 -6.12
N LYS A 194 3.09 6.11 -6.76
CA LYS A 194 1.98 5.92 -7.70
C LYS A 194 2.16 6.83 -8.90
N GLY A 195 1.63 6.42 -10.06
CA GLY A 195 1.73 7.21 -11.28
C GLY A 195 3.17 7.40 -11.74
N ARG A 196 3.54 8.61 -12.18
CA ARG A 196 4.85 8.82 -12.83
C ARG A 196 6.08 8.61 -11.93
N PRO A 197 6.12 9.06 -10.65
CA PRO A 197 7.25 8.79 -9.77
C PRO A 197 7.57 7.30 -9.62
N MET A 198 6.53 6.45 -9.67
CA MET A 198 6.69 4.99 -9.65
C MET A 198 7.36 4.49 -10.92
N SER A 199 6.88 4.92 -12.09
CA SER A 199 7.44 4.58 -13.39
C SER A 199 8.91 5.01 -13.51
N GLN A 200 9.23 6.21 -13.06
CA GLN A 200 10.61 6.72 -13.04
C GLN A 200 11.50 5.86 -12.16
N PHE A 201 11.07 5.56 -10.93
CA PHE A 201 11.79 4.67 -10.02
C PHE A 201 12.01 3.27 -10.62
N MET A 202 11.01 2.74 -11.33
CA MET A 202 11.15 1.45 -12.01
C MET A 202 12.20 1.50 -13.12
N SER A 203 12.21 2.56 -13.93
CA SER A 203 13.21 2.70 -15.00
C SER A 203 14.64 2.85 -14.45
N THR A 204 14.84 3.64 -13.40
CA THR A 204 16.17 3.78 -12.78
C THR A 204 16.63 2.47 -12.17
N LEU A 205 15.71 1.71 -11.57
CA LEU A 205 16.00 0.40 -11.00
C LEU A 205 16.44 -0.60 -12.07
N THR A 206 15.72 -0.72 -13.19
CA THR A 206 16.02 -1.71 -14.24
C THR A 206 17.23 -1.33 -15.09
N GLU A 207 17.41 -0.05 -15.42
CA GLU A 207 18.45 0.42 -16.33
C GLU A 207 19.80 0.63 -15.64
N ILE A 208 19.80 1.10 -14.39
CA ILE A 208 21.03 1.53 -13.69
C ILE A 208 21.37 0.61 -12.54
N VAL A 209 20.43 0.39 -11.60
CA VAL A 209 20.76 -0.23 -10.32
C VAL A 209 20.93 -1.74 -10.43
N LEU A 210 19.93 -2.46 -10.95
CA LEU A 210 19.97 -3.92 -11.02
C LEU A 210 21.17 -4.47 -11.84
N PRO A 211 21.54 -3.88 -13.01
CA PRO A 211 22.70 -4.35 -13.77
C PRO A 211 24.05 -4.14 -13.07
N ARG A 212 24.17 -3.13 -12.18
CA ARG A 212 25.42 -2.83 -11.45
C ARG A 212 25.68 -3.81 -10.30
N ILE A 213 24.68 -4.57 -9.88
CA ILE A 213 24.83 -5.55 -8.80
C ILE A 213 25.59 -6.78 -9.33
N ARG A 214 26.82 -6.98 -8.86
CA ARG A 214 27.77 -7.99 -9.37
C ARG A 214 27.22 -9.42 -9.45
N ALA A 215 26.43 -9.85 -8.47
CA ALA A 215 25.94 -11.23 -8.35
C ALA A 215 24.40 -11.31 -8.39
N TYR A 216 23.75 -10.41 -9.15
CA TYR A 216 22.30 -10.41 -9.26
C TYR A 216 21.80 -11.45 -10.28
N LYS A 217 21.13 -12.48 -9.78
CA LYS A 217 20.51 -13.53 -10.60
C LYS A 217 19.08 -13.20 -11.06
N GLY A 218 18.51 -12.11 -10.54
CA GLY A 218 17.11 -11.73 -10.76
C GLY A 218 16.19 -12.01 -9.58
N ILE A 219 14.92 -11.65 -9.75
CA ILE A 219 13.87 -11.86 -8.75
C ILE A 219 13.59 -13.36 -8.66
N PRO A 220 13.57 -13.97 -7.45
CA PRO A 220 13.32 -15.39 -7.32
C PRO A 220 11.89 -15.73 -7.76
N SER A 221 11.72 -16.81 -8.52
CA SER A 221 10.39 -17.29 -8.94
C SER A 221 9.48 -17.69 -7.76
N SER A 222 10.01 -17.87 -6.56
CA SER A 222 9.20 -18.06 -5.34
C SER A 222 8.65 -16.76 -4.74
N SER A 223 9.13 -15.59 -5.17
CA SER A 223 8.59 -14.31 -4.70
C SER A 223 7.16 -14.12 -5.22
N GLY A 224 6.26 -13.74 -4.33
CA GLY A 224 4.84 -13.57 -4.62
C GLY A 224 3.96 -13.76 -3.38
N ASN A 225 2.85 -13.03 -3.31
CA ASN A 225 1.83 -13.18 -2.26
C ASN A 225 0.54 -13.88 -2.74
N ARG A 226 0.64 -14.72 -3.79
CA ARG A 226 -0.45 -15.41 -4.50
C ARG A 226 -1.44 -14.51 -5.25
N LEU A 227 -1.49 -13.23 -4.90
CA LEU A 227 -2.44 -12.23 -5.38
C LEU A 227 -1.77 -11.16 -6.26
N GLY A 228 -0.63 -11.46 -6.90
CA GLY A 228 -0.02 -10.55 -7.86
C GLY A 228 0.83 -9.42 -7.24
N VAL A 229 1.20 -9.55 -5.97
CA VAL A 229 2.20 -8.66 -5.34
C VAL A 229 3.55 -9.36 -5.35
N ILE A 230 4.57 -8.69 -5.88
CA ILE A 230 5.93 -9.21 -5.98
C ILE A 230 6.85 -8.38 -5.09
N SER A 231 7.71 -9.04 -4.32
CA SER A 231 8.61 -8.37 -3.40
C SER A 231 10.04 -8.87 -3.51
N PHE A 232 10.99 -7.96 -3.35
CA PHE A 232 12.41 -8.28 -3.21
C PHE A 232 13.12 -7.21 -2.39
N GLY A 233 14.36 -7.46 -2.01
CA GLY A 233 15.16 -6.54 -1.21
C GLY A 233 16.41 -6.09 -1.96
N LEU A 234 16.88 -4.89 -1.63
CA LEU A 234 18.20 -4.37 -1.96
C LEU A 234 19.04 -4.30 -0.69
N THR A 235 20.30 -4.72 -0.79
CA THR A 235 21.26 -4.58 0.30
C THR A 235 21.73 -3.11 0.40
N PRO A 236 22.32 -2.69 1.53
CA PRO A 236 22.87 -1.34 1.66
C PRO A 236 23.87 -0.96 0.55
N GLN A 237 24.66 -1.93 0.08
CA GLN A 237 25.63 -1.74 -1.00
C GLN A 237 24.92 -1.48 -2.33
N ASP A 238 23.86 -2.25 -2.63
CA ASP A 238 23.09 -2.09 -3.86
C ASP A 238 22.42 -0.72 -3.96
N VAL A 239 22.01 -0.17 -2.82
CA VAL A 239 21.38 1.15 -2.75
C VAL A 239 22.38 2.28 -3.07
N ALA A 240 23.67 2.08 -2.85
CA ALA A 240 24.67 3.09 -3.24
C ALA A 240 24.76 3.29 -4.77
N PHE A 241 24.23 2.37 -5.58
CA PHE A 241 24.25 2.47 -7.04
C PHE A 241 23.16 3.38 -7.62
N PHE A 242 22.24 3.89 -6.80
CA PHE A 242 21.28 4.90 -7.26
C PHE A 242 22.04 6.19 -7.63
N PRO A 243 21.77 6.79 -8.80
CA PRO A 243 22.54 7.94 -9.28
C PRO A 243 22.50 9.13 -8.31
N GLU A 244 21.41 9.31 -7.58
CA GLU A 244 21.23 10.39 -6.59
C GLU A 244 22.16 10.23 -5.37
N LEU A 245 22.55 9.00 -5.05
CA LEU A 245 23.47 8.69 -3.95
C LEU A 245 24.92 8.57 -4.45
N ASP A 246 25.12 7.99 -5.63
CA ASP A 246 26.43 7.76 -6.24
C ASP A 246 27.16 9.08 -6.56
N LEU A 247 26.43 10.15 -6.88
CA LEU A 247 27.02 11.47 -7.14
C LEU A 247 27.64 12.11 -5.88
N ASN A 248 27.12 11.79 -4.69
CA ASN A 248 27.47 12.45 -3.43
C ASN A 248 27.87 11.42 -2.36
N GLN A 249 28.75 10.48 -2.68
CA GLN A 249 29.14 9.40 -1.76
C GLN A 249 29.66 9.91 -0.41
N GLU A 250 30.39 11.04 -0.39
CA GLU A 250 30.92 11.65 0.85
C GLU A 250 29.82 12.11 1.81
N ALA A 251 28.66 12.53 1.29
CA ALA A 251 27.52 12.94 2.10
C ALA A 251 26.78 11.75 2.74
N TRP A 252 27.05 10.52 2.27
CA TRP A 252 26.35 9.30 2.67
C TRP A 252 27.31 8.28 3.30
N PRO A 253 27.77 8.50 4.54
CA PRO A 253 28.68 7.57 5.23
C PRO A 253 28.03 6.22 5.54
N MET A 254 26.70 6.18 5.65
CA MET A 254 25.94 4.96 5.85
C MET A 254 24.73 4.94 4.91
N THR A 255 24.62 3.88 4.13
CA THR A 255 23.44 3.56 3.34
C THR A 255 22.64 2.45 4.00
N PHE A 256 21.37 2.36 3.64
CA PHE A 256 20.43 1.45 4.25
C PHE A 256 19.72 0.61 3.19
N GLY A 257 19.66 -0.70 3.45
CA GLY A 257 18.92 -1.63 2.61
C GLY A 257 17.41 -1.38 2.68
N MET A 258 16.70 -1.81 1.65
CA MET A 258 15.27 -1.57 1.51
C MET A 258 14.53 -2.75 0.92
N HIS A 259 13.27 -2.91 1.29
CA HIS A 259 12.35 -3.83 0.67
C HIS A 259 11.46 -3.10 -0.33
N ILE A 260 11.38 -3.65 -1.53
CA ILE A 260 10.58 -3.12 -2.63
C ILE A 260 9.39 -4.07 -2.81
N ASN A 261 8.18 -3.56 -2.65
CA ASN A 261 6.95 -4.30 -2.91
C ASN A 261 6.24 -3.66 -4.11
N ILE A 262 6.12 -4.42 -5.19
CA ILE A 262 5.43 -4.00 -6.41
C ILE A 262 4.02 -4.59 -6.37
N ASN A 263 3.02 -3.71 -6.24
CA ASN A 263 1.63 -4.08 -6.29
C ASN A 263 1.14 -3.94 -7.74
N THR A 264 0.58 -5.02 -8.27
CA THR A 264 0.00 -5.05 -9.60
C THR A 264 -1.50 -5.34 -9.53
N THR A 265 -2.22 -5.04 -10.58
CA THR A 265 -3.64 -5.38 -10.72
C THR A 265 -3.85 -6.87 -11.08
N ALA A 266 -2.77 -7.61 -11.30
CA ALA A 266 -2.80 -9.03 -11.62
C ALA A 266 -3.47 -9.84 -10.48
N ARG A 267 -4.16 -10.91 -10.85
CA ARG A 267 -4.84 -11.78 -9.86
C ARG A 267 -3.98 -12.96 -9.42
N THR A 268 -2.93 -13.28 -10.17
CA THR A 268 -2.03 -14.39 -9.89
C THR A 268 -0.57 -13.96 -10.00
N ASP A 269 0.31 -14.59 -9.22
CA ASP A 269 1.75 -14.27 -9.24
C ASP A 269 2.44 -14.53 -10.59
N PRO A 270 2.08 -15.57 -11.38
CA PRO A 270 2.65 -15.74 -12.71
C PRO A 270 2.33 -14.57 -13.65
N GLN A 271 1.10 -14.04 -13.61
CA GLN A 271 0.71 -12.88 -14.42
C GLN A 271 1.51 -11.63 -14.03
N ALA A 272 1.67 -11.38 -12.73
CA ALA A 272 2.48 -10.26 -12.24
C ALA A 272 3.96 -10.41 -12.66
N LYS A 273 4.48 -11.64 -12.67
CA LYS A 273 5.85 -11.94 -13.13
C LYS A 273 6.02 -11.68 -14.62
N THR A 274 5.09 -12.13 -15.45
CA THR A 274 5.12 -11.86 -16.89
C THR A 274 5.08 -10.34 -17.15
N LEU A 275 4.24 -9.60 -16.42
CA LEU A 275 4.19 -8.14 -16.48
C LEU A 275 5.54 -7.50 -16.13
N LEU A 276 6.16 -7.88 -15.01
CA LEU A 276 7.48 -7.35 -14.62
C LEU A 276 8.58 -7.72 -15.62
N SER A 277 8.52 -8.92 -16.20
CA SER A 277 9.44 -9.33 -17.26
C SER A 277 9.34 -8.42 -18.49
N GLY A 278 8.12 -7.97 -18.83
CA GLY A 278 7.88 -6.99 -19.90
C GLY A 278 8.49 -5.60 -19.62
N PHE A 279 8.73 -5.26 -18.35
CA PHE A 279 9.44 -4.05 -17.94
C PHE A 279 10.95 -4.24 -17.76
N GLY A 280 11.50 -5.40 -18.13
CA GLY A 280 12.94 -5.68 -18.07
C GLY A 280 13.42 -6.21 -16.73
N PHE A 281 12.54 -6.67 -15.84
CA PHE A 281 12.98 -7.36 -14.62
C PHE A 281 13.38 -8.82 -14.92
N PRO A 282 14.62 -9.22 -14.62
CA PRO A 282 15.02 -10.61 -14.77
C PRO A 282 14.39 -11.47 -13.67
N ILE A 283 13.80 -12.60 -14.07
CA ILE A 283 13.21 -13.58 -13.15
C ILE A 283 14.10 -14.82 -13.14
N CYS A 284 14.66 -15.13 -11.97
CA CYS A 284 15.45 -16.33 -11.78
C CYS A 284 14.51 -17.55 -11.71
N LYS A 285 14.61 -18.44 -12.70
CA LYS A 285 14.07 -19.79 -12.57
C LYS A 285 14.87 -20.54 -11.50
N LYS A 286 14.20 -21.41 -10.76
CA LYS A 286 14.87 -22.33 -9.83
C LYS A 286 15.69 -23.35 -10.61
#